data_AF-A0A225WYN7-F1
#
_entry.id   AF-A0A225WYN7-F1
#
_cell.length_a   1.000
_cell.length_b   1.000
_cell.length_c   1.000
_cell.angle_alpha   90.00
_cell.angle_beta   90.00
_cell.angle_gamma   90.00
#
_symmetry.space_group_name_H-M   'P 1'
#
loop_
_entity.id
_entity.type
_entity.pdbx_description
1 polymer ?
#
loop_
_entity_poly.entity_id
_entity_poly.type
_entity_poly.pdbx_seq_one_letter_code
_entity_poly.pdbx_strand_id
1 'polypeptide(L)'
;MYVAEEDAHKRKIVRHFAPHLSDEKLTTQERRYFALGLARVLLVFVVPSCVVFSTRAWFVDTIVFLLVALACLVEMALALYRYLLLWPEGLQMRWDYWMEIVQAGDGYRLKILGYYIRKIEKFVGQFPPSLSAHEIKLFYRKRTWPLLVLFAFAYVACLTFLVLTKREKAVMHTWAFYMLSVGSGLVVLRYAKLHLIELPQVLVLRDHPEFAVDGLANAAESLPFARAIPSYTADGSDYIIHVDVQKNAAEI
;
A
#
# COMPACT_ATOMS: atom_id res chain seq x y z
N MET A 1 16.73 10.76 -20.98
CA MET A 1 16.40 9.51 -20.29
C MET A 1 16.78 9.60 -18.80
N TYR A 2 18.01 9.98 -18.46
CA TYR A 2 18.48 10.19 -17.07
C TYR A 2 17.62 11.15 -16.21
N VAL A 3 17.20 12.30 -16.76
CA VAL A 3 16.36 13.28 -16.01
C VAL A 3 15.01 12.68 -15.59
N ALA A 4 14.40 11.84 -16.44
CA ALA A 4 13.10 11.24 -16.14
C ALA A 4 13.18 10.15 -15.04
N GLU A 5 14.31 9.44 -14.96
CA GLU A 5 14.59 8.44 -13.92
C GLU A 5 14.90 9.11 -12.58
N GLU A 6 15.69 10.19 -12.59
CA GLU A 6 15.99 10.98 -11.40
C GLU A 6 14.71 11.58 -10.80
N ASP A 7 13.85 12.17 -11.64
CA ASP A 7 12.55 12.69 -11.19
C ASP A 7 11.63 11.57 -10.66
N ALA A 8 11.72 10.36 -11.21
CA ALA A 8 10.94 9.21 -10.73
C ALA A 8 11.41 8.73 -9.37
N HIS A 9 12.71 8.71 -9.13
CA HIS A 9 13.31 8.37 -7.85
C HIS A 9 12.96 9.39 -6.76
N LYS A 10 13.12 10.69 -7.03
CA LYS A 10 12.72 11.76 -6.10
C LYS A 10 11.24 11.66 -5.69
N ARG A 11 10.35 11.45 -6.66
CA ARG A 11 8.91 11.19 -6.39
C ARG A 11 8.70 9.93 -5.54
N LYS A 12 9.46 8.88 -5.80
CA LYS A 12 9.37 7.64 -5.03
C LYS A 12 9.76 7.90 -3.58
N ILE A 13 10.88 8.57 -3.33
CA ILE A 13 11.33 8.96 -1.98
C ILE A 13 10.25 9.78 -1.28
N VAL A 14 9.79 10.88 -1.86
CA VAL A 14 8.77 11.74 -1.24
C VAL A 14 7.45 11.00 -0.96
N ARG A 15 7.03 10.05 -1.80
CA ARG A 15 5.82 9.23 -1.58
C ARG A 15 5.97 8.22 -0.43
N HIS A 16 7.15 7.64 -0.28
CA HIS A 16 7.44 6.68 0.79
C HIS A 16 7.66 7.40 2.11
N PHE A 17 8.36 8.54 2.04
CA PHE A 17 8.81 9.34 3.16
C PHE A 17 8.17 10.72 3.08
N ALA A 18 6.96 10.80 3.64
CA ALA A 18 6.14 12.00 3.55
C ALA A 18 6.85 13.16 4.27
N PRO A 19 7.07 14.31 3.62
CA PRO A 19 7.91 15.39 4.16
C PRO A 19 7.33 15.97 5.46
N HIS A 20 6.00 16.00 5.56
CA HIS A 20 5.26 16.52 6.70
C HIS A 20 5.29 15.64 7.97
N LEU A 21 5.85 14.42 7.90
CA LEU A 21 6.10 13.60 9.08
C LEU A 21 7.39 14.05 9.78
N SER A 22 7.35 14.12 11.12
CA SER A 22 8.57 14.29 11.91
C SER A 22 9.50 13.08 11.77
N ASP A 23 10.80 13.30 11.93
CA ASP A 23 11.83 12.25 11.83
C ASP A 23 11.54 11.07 12.75
N GLU A 24 11.06 11.34 13.97
CA GLU A 24 10.72 10.32 14.95
C GLU A 24 9.53 9.46 14.51
N LYS A 25 8.46 10.09 13.99
CA LYS A 25 7.29 9.38 13.47
C LYS A 25 7.66 8.53 12.25
N LEU A 26 8.51 9.08 11.38
CA LEU A 26 8.98 8.41 10.18
C LEU A 26 9.89 7.21 10.52
N THR A 27 10.81 7.38 11.46
CA THR A 27 11.67 6.30 11.98
C THR A 27 10.83 5.18 12.57
N THR A 28 9.82 5.52 13.37
CA THR A 28 8.91 4.55 13.97
C THR A 28 8.12 3.79 12.90
N GLN A 29 7.65 4.49 11.86
CA GLN A 29 6.95 3.91 10.74
C GLN A 29 7.82 2.93 9.95
N GLU A 30 9.08 3.29 9.65
CA GLU A 30 9.97 2.41 8.90
C GLU A 30 10.41 1.19 9.70
N ARG A 31 10.62 1.32 11.02
CA ARG A 31 10.83 0.16 11.90
C ARG A 31 9.63 -0.80 11.85
N ARG A 32 8.40 -0.28 11.82
CA ARG A 32 7.18 -1.10 11.68
C ARG A 32 7.07 -1.75 10.29
N TYR A 33 7.44 -1.04 9.23
CA TYR A 33 7.50 -1.63 7.87
C TYR A 33 8.50 -2.78 7.82
N PHE A 34 9.69 -2.59 8.37
CA PHE A 34 10.71 -3.62 8.43
C PHE A 34 10.25 -4.82 9.27
N ALA A 35 9.72 -4.58 10.47
CA ALA A 35 9.17 -5.63 11.32
C ALA A 35 8.03 -6.41 10.64
N LEU A 36 7.16 -5.74 9.89
CA LEU A 36 6.10 -6.41 9.12
C LEU A 36 6.64 -7.21 7.93
N GLY A 37 7.72 -6.75 7.30
CA GLY A 37 8.45 -7.51 6.28
C GLY A 37 9.03 -8.81 6.86
N LEU A 38 9.70 -8.72 8.01
CA LEU A 38 10.21 -9.89 8.74
C LEU A 38 9.07 -10.82 9.18
N ALA A 39 7.99 -10.27 9.75
CA ALA A 39 6.83 -11.05 10.15
C ALA A 39 6.17 -11.75 8.96
N ARG A 40 6.20 -11.16 7.78
CA ARG A 40 5.73 -11.81 6.54
C ARG A 40 6.59 -12.99 6.17
N VAL A 41 7.91 -12.82 6.15
CA VAL A 41 8.83 -13.93 5.88
C VAL A 41 8.61 -15.07 6.88
N LEU A 42 8.51 -14.73 8.16
CA LEU A 42 8.32 -15.70 9.23
C LEU A 42 6.97 -16.42 9.14
N LEU A 43 5.86 -15.69 9.19
CA LEU A 43 4.52 -16.25 9.35
C LEU A 43 3.97 -16.88 8.06
N VAL A 44 4.30 -16.33 6.90
CA VAL A 44 3.74 -16.79 5.62
C VAL A 44 4.57 -17.91 5.03
N PHE A 45 5.89 -17.85 5.16
CA PHE A 45 6.77 -18.77 4.46
C PHE A 45 7.47 -19.74 5.40
N VAL A 46 8.22 -19.23 6.38
CA VAL A 46 9.09 -20.06 7.22
C VAL A 46 8.28 -21.00 8.11
N VAL A 47 7.34 -20.49 8.90
CA VAL A 47 6.59 -21.30 9.88
C VAL A 47 5.79 -22.43 9.21
N PRO A 48 4.94 -22.17 8.19
CA PRO A 48 4.25 -23.25 7.49
C PRO A 48 5.20 -24.27 6.87
N SER A 49 6.29 -23.81 6.25
CA SER A 49 7.27 -24.68 5.58
C SER A 49 8.04 -25.54 6.57
N CYS A 50 8.43 -25.00 7.72
CA CYS A 50 9.08 -25.74 8.79
C CYS A 50 8.16 -26.83 9.36
N VAL A 51 6.86 -26.55 9.52
CA VAL A 51 5.88 -27.54 9.98
C VAL A 51 5.73 -28.68 8.97
N VAL A 52 5.61 -28.37 7.67
CA VAL A 52 5.53 -29.40 6.63
C VAL A 52 6.84 -30.18 6.54
N PHE A 53 7.99 -29.51 6.56
CA PHE A 53 9.30 -30.16 6.55
C PHE A 53 9.48 -31.13 7.72
N SER A 54 9.10 -30.72 8.93
CA SER A 54 9.24 -31.54 10.15
C SER A 54 8.33 -32.77 10.14
N THR A 55 7.27 -32.77 9.32
CA THR A 55 6.30 -33.86 9.24
C THR A 55 6.46 -34.70 7.97
N ARG A 56 7.05 -34.14 6.91
CA ARG A 56 7.09 -34.69 5.55
C ARG A 56 8.45 -34.42 4.88
N ALA A 57 9.30 -35.44 4.81
CA ALA A 57 10.62 -35.33 4.17
C ALA A 57 10.55 -34.97 2.67
N TRP A 58 9.53 -35.48 1.95
CA TRP A 58 9.36 -35.24 0.51
C TRP A 58 9.13 -33.78 0.13
N PHE A 59 8.81 -32.90 1.09
CA PHE A 59 8.53 -31.50 0.80
C PHE A 59 9.72 -30.76 0.19
N VAL A 60 10.95 -31.09 0.61
CA VAL A 60 12.19 -30.45 0.12
C VAL A 60 12.43 -30.74 -1.35
N ASP A 61 12.00 -31.91 -1.82
CA ASP A 61 12.17 -32.34 -3.20
C ASP A 61 11.17 -31.65 -4.15
N THR A 62 10.26 -30.83 -3.62
CA THR A 62 9.25 -30.12 -4.42
C THR A 62 9.75 -28.77 -4.93
N ILE A 63 9.31 -28.39 -6.13
CA ILE A 63 9.54 -27.04 -6.67
C ILE A 63 8.96 -25.94 -5.76
N VAL A 64 7.93 -26.25 -4.98
CA VAL A 64 7.32 -25.29 -4.05
C VAL A 64 8.32 -24.88 -2.98
N PHE A 65 9.12 -25.80 -2.45
CA PHE A 65 10.14 -25.46 -1.46
C PHE A 65 11.17 -24.47 -2.02
N LEU A 66 11.64 -24.69 -3.25
CA LEU A 66 12.55 -23.76 -3.93
C LEU A 66 11.91 -22.38 -4.15
N LEU A 67 10.65 -22.33 -4.60
CA LEU A 67 9.92 -21.09 -4.78
C LEU A 67 9.73 -20.33 -3.47
N VAL A 68 9.45 -21.03 -2.37
CA VAL A 68 9.30 -20.44 -1.04
C VAL A 68 10.63 -19.91 -0.52
N ALA A 69 11.72 -20.65 -0.69
CA ALA A 69 13.06 -20.18 -0.33
C ALA A 69 13.45 -18.92 -1.12
N LEU A 70 13.20 -18.92 -2.43
CA LEU A 70 13.42 -17.75 -3.28
C LEU A 70 12.56 -16.56 -2.84
N ALA A 71 11.28 -16.78 -2.56
CA ALA A 71 10.38 -15.74 -2.06
C ALA A 71 10.86 -15.16 -0.73
N CYS A 72 11.38 -15.99 0.19
CA CYS A 72 11.97 -15.54 1.44
C CYS A 72 13.19 -14.64 1.19
N LEU A 73 14.11 -15.06 0.31
CA LEU A 73 15.30 -14.29 -0.03
C LEU A 73 14.95 -12.95 -0.67
N VAL A 74 14.01 -12.94 -1.62
CA VAL A 74 13.57 -11.72 -2.30
C VAL A 74 12.87 -10.77 -1.33
N GLU A 75 11.94 -11.25 -0.51
CA GLU A 75 11.24 -10.40 0.47
C GLU A 75 12.22 -9.85 1.53
N MET A 76 13.19 -10.66 1.97
CA MET A 76 14.24 -10.21 2.89
C MET A 76 15.13 -9.15 2.24
N ALA A 77 15.57 -9.37 0.99
CA ALA A 77 16.38 -8.42 0.26
C ALA A 77 15.65 -7.09 0.04
N LEU A 78 14.35 -7.12 -0.30
CA LEU A 78 13.54 -5.91 -0.45
C LEU A 78 13.34 -5.17 0.88
N ALA A 79 13.12 -5.90 1.98
CA ALA A 79 13.01 -5.30 3.31
C ALA A 79 14.32 -4.64 3.75
N LEU A 80 15.45 -5.32 3.53
CA LEU A 80 16.79 -4.79 3.82
C LEU A 80 17.14 -3.61 2.93
N TYR A 81 16.90 -3.69 1.62
CA TYR A 81 17.11 -2.59 0.68
C TYR A 81 16.33 -1.35 1.11
N ARG A 82 15.06 -1.52 1.49
CA ARG A 82 14.26 -0.40 1.99
C ARG A 82 14.83 0.20 3.28
N TYR A 83 15.21 -0.64 4.23
CA TYR A 83 15.64 -0.19 5.55
C TYR A 83 17.07 0.37 5.59
N LEU A 84 17.98 -0.17 4.77
CA LEU A 84 19.40 0.19 4.78
C LEU A 84 19.76 1.25 3.74
N LEU A 85 19.06 1.32 2.60
CA LEU A 85 19.39 2.24 1.52
C LEU A 85 18.35 3.34 1.37
N LEU A 86 17.07 2.98 1.12
CA LEU A 86 16.02 3.97 0.89
C LEU A 86 15.72 4.82 2.13
N TRP A 87 15.77 4.22 3.34
CA TRP A 87 15.43 4.92 4.56
C TRP A 87 16.42 6.04 4.92
N PRO A 88 17.75 5.81 4.98
CA PRO A 88 18.70 6.88 5.25
C PRO A 88 18.61 8.03 4.24
N GLU A 89 18.47 7.70 2.95
CA GLU A 89 18.26 8.69 1.90
C GLU A 89 16.96 9.46 2.12
N GLY A 90 15.85 8.78 2.39
CA GLY A 90 14.57 9.41 2.66
C GLY A 90 14.57 10.27 3.92
N LEU A 91 15.33 9.90 4.95
CA LEU A 91 15.46 10.71 6.14
C LEU A 91 16.20 12.03 5.83
N GLN A 92 17.29 11.98 5.07
CA GLN A 92 18.12 13.14 4.77
C GLN A 92 17.54 14.02 3.65
N MET A 93 17.19 13.42 2.52
CA MET A 93 16.93 14.14 1.27
C MET A 93 15.46 14.48 1.02
N ARG A 94 14.50 13.96 1.82
CA ARG A 94 13.06 14.15 1.52
C ARG A 94 12.64 15.62 1.43
N TRP A 95 13.25 16.49 2.24
CA TRP A 95 12.94 17.92 2.26
C TRP A 95 13.51 18.61 1.03
N ASP A 96 14.76 18.32 0.71
CA ASP A 96 15.42 18.85 -0.49
C ASP A 96 14.66 18.41 -1.75
N TYR A 97 14.30 17.14 -1.85
CA TYR A 97 13.48 16.63 -2.96
C TYR A 97 12.09 17.25 -3.00
N TRP A 98 11.46 17.49 -1.85
CA TRP A 98 10.18 18.19 -1.81
C TRP A 98 10.31 19.63 -2.32
N MET A 99 11.34 20.36 -1.90
CA MET A 99 11.59 21.73 -2.35
C MET A 99 11.90 21.80 -3.85
N GLU A 100 12.74 20.89 -4.35
CA GLU A 100 12.99 20.76 -5.79
C GLU A 100 11.71 20.46 -6.57
N ILE A 101 10.84 19.58 -6.06
CA ILE A 101 9.55 19.26 -6.69
C ILE A 101 8.61 20.48 -6.69
N VAL A 102 8.62 21.28 -5.64
CA VAL A 102 7.82 22.53 -5.57
C VAL A 102 8.37 23.57 -6.54
N GLN A 103 9.69 23.67 -6.71
CA GLN A 103 10.34 24.61 -7.63
C GLN A 103 10.26 24.19 -9.10
N ALA A 104 10.25 22.88 -9.39
CA ALA A 104 10.19 22.33 -10.75
C ALA A 104 8.81 22.44 -11.44
N GLY A 105 7.83 23.08 -10.80
CA GLY A 105 6.53 23.44 -11.38
C GLY A 105 5.34 22.60 -10.88
N ASP A 106 4.14 23.15 -11.07
CA ASP A 106 2.90 22.66 -10.45
C ASP A 106 2.52 21.22 -10.82
N GLY A 107 2.88 20.75 -12.02
CA GLY A 107 2.53 19.40 -12.49
C GLY A 107 3.15 18.26 -11.66
N TYR A 108 4.35 18.45 -11.11
CA TYR A 108 4.99 17.44 -10.26
C TYR A 108 4.41 17.41 -8.85
N ARG A 109 4.20 18.60 -8.28
CA ARG A 109 3.53 18.79 -7.00
C ARG A 109 2.13 18.18 -7.02
N LEU A 110 1.33 18.45 -8.05
CA LEU A 110 -0.02 17.90 -8.22
C LEU A 110 -0.04 16.36 -8.28
N LYS A 111 0.97 15.72 -8.88
CA LYS A 111 1.07 14.24 -8.93
C LYS A 111 1.31 13.63 -7.55
N ILE A 112 2.04 14.30 -6.67
CA ILE A 112 2.29 13.85 -5.30
C ILE A 112 1.07 14.17 -4.42
N LEU A 113 0.54 15.38 -4.54
CA LEU A 113 -0.65 15.80 -3.81
C LEU A 113 -1.84 14.89 -4.14
N GLY A 114 -2.10 14.62 -5.43
CA GLY A 114 -3.13 13.70 -5.87
C GLY A 114 -2.90 12.25 -5.41
N TYR A 115 -1.66 11.82 -5.21
CA TYR A 115 -1.39 10.51 -4.57
C TYR A 115 -1.85 10.51 -3.11
N TYR A 116 -1.56 11.57 -2.35
CA TYR A 116 -2.00 11.69 -0.97
C TYR A 116 -3.51 11.85 -0.84
N ILE A 117 -4.15 12.68 -1.67
CA ILE A 117 -5.60 12.85 -1.69
C ILE A 117 -6.30 11.51 -1.94
N ARG A 118 -5.93 10.76 -2.99
CA ARG A 118 -6.51 9.43 -3.25
C ARG A 118 -6.29 8.46 -2.09
N LYS A 119 -5.16 8.56 -1.40
CA LYS A 119 -4.86 7.73 -0.23
C LYS A 119 -5.73 8.12 0.97
N ILE A 120 -5.95 9.41 1.21
CA ILE A 120 -6.86 9.92 2.24
C ILE A 120 -8.28 9.51 1.90
N GLU A 121 -8.76 9.76 0.69
CA GLU A 121 -10.10 9.42 0.22
C GLU A 121 -10.42 7.94 0.38
N LYS A 122 -9.49 7.05 -0.01
CA LYS A 122 -9.65 5.60 0.12
C LYS A 122 -9.88 5.12 1.56
N PHE A 123 -9.23 5.73 2.54
CA PHE A 123 -9.29 5.28 3.94
C PHE A 123 -10.20 6.15 4.81
N VAL A 124 -10.42 7.39 4.42
CA VAL A 124 -11.02 8.39 5.28
C VAL A 124 -12.11 9.22 4.58
N GLY A 125 -12.25 9.11 3.25
CA GLY A 125 -13.23 9.90 2.48
C GLY A 125 -14.69 9.68 2.87
N GLN A 126 -15.02 8.53 3.47
CA GLN A 126 -16.36 8.23 3.98
C GLN A 126 -16.68 8.89 5.34
N PHE A 127 -15.69 9.47 6.04
CA PHE A 127 -15.90 10.07 7.35
C PHE A 127 -15.98 11.59 7.25
N PRO A 128 -16.89 12.23 8.02
CA PRO A 128 -16.97 13.68 8.03
C PRO A 128 -15.67 14.30 8.56
N PRO A 129 -15.32 15.54 8.14
CA PRO A 129 -14.11 16.25 8.55
C PRO A 129 -14.07 16.54 10.06
N SER A 130 -15.23 16.62 10.71
CA SER A 130 -15.39 16.83 12.15
C SER A 130 -15.07 15.60 13.01
N LEU A 131 -14.99 14.41 12.41
CA LEU A 131 -14.74 13.17 13.15
C LEU A 131 -13.29 13.09 13.62
N SER A 132 -13.08 12.76 14.90
CA SER A 132 -11.74 12.67 15.47
C SER A 132 -10.95 11.47 14.95
N ALA A 133 -9.63 11.59 14.89
CA ALA A 133 -8.74 10.49 14.53
C ALA A 133 -8.92 9.24 15.43
N HIS A 134 -9.33 9.44 16.68
CA HIS A 134 -9.61 8.34 17.62
C HIS A 134 -10.86 7.54 17.23
N GLU A 135 -11.95 8.21 16.85
CA GLU A 135 -13.19 7.56 16.43
C GLU A 135 -13.00 6.75 15.14
N ILE A 136 -12.22 7.28 14.19
CA ILE A 136 -11.86 6.57 12.96
C ILE A 136 -11.07 5.29 13.29
N LYS A 137 -10.07 5.38 14.20
CA LYS A 137 -9.33 4.21 14.68
C LYS A 137 -10.24 3.17 15.33
N LEU A 138 -11.19 3.63 16.15
CA LEU A 138 -12.15 2.74 16.82
C LEU A 138 -13.05 2.02 15.82
N PHE A 139 -13.54 2.73 14.79
CA PHE A 139 -14.32 2.14 13.71
C PHE A 139 -13.54 1.04 12.99
N TYR A 140 -12.31 1.34 12.56
CA TYR A 140 -11.48 0.35 11.88
C TYR A 140 -11.18 -0.85 12.79
N ARG A 141 -10.87 -0.61 14.06
CA ARG A 141 -10.64 -1.69 15.03
C ARG A 141 -11.87 -2.58 15.15
N LYS A 142 -13.06 -2.02 15.37
CA LYS A 142 -14.31 -2.76 15.50
C LYS A 142 -14.61 -3.60 14.25
N ARG A 143 -14.36 -3.05 13.06
CA ARG A 143 -14.61 -3.73 11.78
C ARG A 143 -13.63 -4.88 11.51
N THR A 144 -12.34 -4.69 11.79
CA THR A 144 -11.32 -5.68 11.42
C THR A 144 -11.02 -6.69 12.52
N TRP A 145 -11.30 -6.38 13.78
CA TRP A 145 -10.96 -7.25 14.92
C TRP A 145 -11.56 -8.66 14.81
N PRO A 146 -12.87 -8.84 14.49
CA PRO A 146 -13.44 -10.18 14.35
C PRO A 146 -12.75 -11.00 13.25
N LEU A 147 -12.42 -10.36 12.13
CA LEU A 147 -11.72 -11.00 11.01
C LEU A 147 -10.29 -11.36 11.39
N LEU A 148 -9.57 -10.48 12.08
CA LEU A 148 -8.22 -10.75 12.56
C LEU A 148 -8.21 -11.99 13.48
N VAL A 149 -9.14 -12.06 14.44
CA VAL A 149 -9.26 -13.20 15.37
C VAL A 149 -9.60 -14.48 14.60
N LEU A 150 -10.57 -14.42 13.68
CA LEU A 150 -10.96 -15.56 12.85
C LEU A 150 -9.78 -16.13 12.06
N PHE A 151 -9.04 -15.28 11.34
CA PHE A 151 -7.91 -15.71 10.52
C PHE A 151 -6.69 -16.11 11.35
N ALA A 152 -6.47 -15.49 12.52
CA ALA A 152 -5.44 -15.95 13.44
C ALA A 152 -5.76 -17.36 13.98
N PHE A 153 -7.01 -17.61 14.35
CA PHE A 153 -7.43 -18.95 14.78
C PHE A 153 -7.35 -19.96 13.64
N ALA A 154 -7.81 -19.60 12.44
CA ALA A 154 -7.70 -20.44 11.25
C ALA A 154 -6.24 -20.78 10.91
N TYR A 155 -5.32 -19.83 11.03
CA TYR A 155 -3.89 -20.03 10.86
C TYR A 155 -3.36 -21.10 11.81
N VAL A 156 -3.60 -20.95 13.12
CA VAL A 156 -3.15 -21.90 14.15
C VAL A 156 -3.79 -23.27 13.96
N ALA A 157 -5.09 -23.32 13.64
CA ALA A 157 -5.78 -24.56 13.36
C ALA A 157 -5.18 -25.30 12.15
N CYS A 158 -4.90 -24.60 11.05
CA CYS A 158 -4.27 -25.18 9.86
C CYS A 158 -2.88 -25.73 10.17
N LEU A 159 -2.05 -24.99 10.92
CA LEU A 159 -0.74 -25.49 11.36
C LEU A 159 -0.88 -26.75 12.24
N THR A 160 -1.85 -26.76 13.14
CA THR A 160 -2.12 -27.92 14.00
C THR A 160 -2.55 -29.13 13.18
N PHE A 161 -3.45 -28.94 12.21
CA PHE A 161 -3.86 -30.02 11.30
C PHE A 161 -2.73 -30.53 10.41
N LEU A 162 -1.79 -29.68 9.99
CA LEU A 162 -0.56 -30.10 9.30
C LEU A 162 0.28 -31.04 10.17
N VAL A 163 0.40 -30.76 11.47
CA VAL A 163 1.12 -31.64 12.41
C VAL A 163 0.40 -32.96 12.63
N LEU A 164 -0.94 -32.92 12.73
CA LEU A 164 -1.76 -34.10 13.06
C LEU A 164 -1.99 -35.04 11.87
N THR A 165 -1.96 -34.53 10.64
CA THR A 165 -2.12 -35.35 9.44
C THR A 165 -0.85 -36.18 9.21
N LYS A 166 -0.77 -37.38 9.80
CA LYS A 166 0.37 -38.31 9.68
C LYS A 166 0.31 -39.29 8.49
N ARG A 167 -0.88 -39.57 7.92
CA ARG A 167 -1.01 -40.57 6.83
C ARG A 167 -0.36 -40.11 5.52
N GLU A 168 0.50 -40.94 4.92
CA GLU A 168 1.13 -40.69 3.61
C GLU A 168 0.13 -40.48 2.47
N LYS A 169 -1.07 -41.07 2.56
CA LYS A 169 -2.13 -40.93 1.54
C LYS A 169 -2.87 -39.57 1.57
N ALA A 170 -2.45 -38.64 2.43
CA ALA A 170 -3.13 -37.36 2.64
C ALA A 170 -2.41 -36.15 2.01
N VAL A 171 -1.62 -36.35 0.94
CA VAL A 171 -0.86 -35.28 0.26
C VAL A 171 -1.74 -34.07 -0.09
N MET A 172 -2.96 -34.30 -0.61
CA MET A 172 -3.92 -33.22 -0.92
C MET A 172 -4.34 -32.42 0.32
N HIS A 173 -4.51 -33.07 1.47
CA HIS A 173 -4.87 -32.39 2.72
C HIS A 173 -3.70 -31.55 3.24
N THR A 174 -2.46 -32.07 3.14
CA THR A 174 -1.25 -31.31 3.47
C THR A 174 -1.15 -30.04 2.63
N TRP A 175 -1.35 -30.13 1.31
CA TRP A 175 -1.36 -28.96 0.45
C TRP A 175 -2.49 -27.97 0.76
N ALA A 176 -3.69 -28.47 1.03
CA ALA A 176 -4.83 -27.63 1.40
C ALA A 176 -4.56 -26.84 2.69
N PHE A 177 -4.12 -27.52 3.76
CA PHE A 177 -3.80 -26.85 5.03
C PHE A 177 -2.58 -25.94 4.91
N TYR A 178 -1.58 -26.29 4.10
CA TYR A 178 -0.46 -25.41 3.80
C TYR A 178 -0.93 -24.10 3.16
N MET A 179 -1.68 -24.18 2.05
CA MET A 179 -2.19 -22.99 1.36
C MET A 179 -3.13 -22.16 2.22
N LEU A 180 -3.98 -22.80 3.04
CA LEU A 180 -4.86 -22.10 3.99
C LEU A 180 -4.07 -21.39 5.09
N SER A 181 -2.98 -21.98 5.58
CA SER A 181 -2.09 -21.32 6.54
C SER A 181 -1.39 -20.10 5.92
N VAL A 182 -0.86 -20.23 4.71
CA VAL A 182 -0.24 -19.12 3.96
C VAL A 182 -1.25 -17.98 3.75
N GLY A 183 -2.45 -18.30 3.26
CA GLY A 183 -3.52 -17.34 3.04
C GLY A 183 -3.96 -16.63 4.33
N SER A 184 -4.13 -17.38 5.41
CA SER A 184 -4.51 -16.83 6.72
C SER A 184 -3.44 -15.88 7.27
N GLY A 185 -2.17 -16.24 7.14
CA GLY A 185 -1.04 -15.39 7.53
C GLY A 185 -1.01 -14.07 6.74
N LEU A 186 -1.27 -14.12 5.43
CA LEU A 186 -1.34 -12.92 4.59
C LEU A 186 -2.48 -11.97 5.02
N VAL A 187 -3.64 -12.52 5.38
CA VAL A 187 -4.78 -11.72 5.85
C VAL A 187 -4.46 -11.04 7.18
N VAL A 188 -3.87 -11.77 8.14
CA VAL A 188 -3.43 -11.21 9.44
C VAL A 188 -2.45 -10.06 9.21
N LEU A 189 -1.46 -10.23 8.34
CA LEU A 189 -0.47 -9.21 8.02
C LEU A 189 -1.06 -8.02 7.28
N ARG A 190 -2.08 -8.22 6.44
CA ARG A 190 -2.79 -7.12 5.77
C ARG A 190 -3.47 -6.21 6.80
N TYR A 191 -4.13 -6.80 7.81
CA TYR A 191 -4.73 -6.02 8.90
C TYR A 191 -3.67 -5.38 9.80
N ALA A 192 -2.57 -6.07 10.10
CA ALA A 192 -1.47 -5.49 10.86
C ALA A 192 -0.87 -4.28 10.12
N LYS A 193 -0.64 -4.38 8.81
CA LYS A 193 -0.17 -3.27 7.96
C LYS A 193 -1.16 -2.10 7.96
N LEU A 194 -2.46 -2.38 7.87
CA LEU A 194 -3.50 -1.36 7.93
C LEU A 194 -3.41 -0.54 9.23
N HIS A 195 -3.37 -1.22 10.38
CA HIS A 195 -3.44 -0.56 11.69
C HIS A 195 -2.13 0.07 12.15
N LEU A 196 -1.00 -0.54 11.83
CA LEU A 196 0.31 -0.11 12.33
C LEU A 196 0.94 0.98 11.45
N ILE A 197 0.54 1.05 10.18
CA ILE A 197 1.18 1.90 9.19
C ILE A 197 0.17 2.74 8.40
N GLU A 198 -0.71 2.11 7.61
CA GLU A 198 -1.53 2.84 6.63
C GLU A 198 -2.47 3.84 7.32
N LEU A 199 -3.13 3.42 8.39
CA LEU A 199 -4.09 4.25 9.13
C LEU A 199 -3.41 5.41 9.89
N PRO A 200 -2.34 5.21 10.69
CA PRO A 200 -1.60 6.33 11.29
C PRO A 200 -1.09 7.34 10.25
N GLN A 201 -0.57 6.85 9.12
CA GLN A 201 -0.04 7.73 8.07
C GLN A 201 -1.14 8.59 7.45
N VAL A 202 -2.30 8.00 7.15
CA VAL A 202 -3.42 8.75 6.56
C VAL A 202 -4.03 9.74 7.54
N LEU A 203 -4.10 9.39 8.82
CA LEU A 203 -4.63 10.30 9.83
C LEU A 203 -3.74 11.54 10.00
N VAL A 204 -2.41 11.38 9.99
CA VAL A 204 -1.50 12.53 9.98
C VAL A 204 -1.71 13.37 8.72
N LEU A 205 -1.75 12.74 7.56
CA LEU A 205 -2.00 13.40 6.26
C LEU A 205 -3.29 14.22 6.22
N ARG A 206 -4.36 13.74 6.86
CA ARG A 206 -5.65 14.42 6.91
C ARG A 206 -5.60 15.73 7.71
N ASP A 207 -4.73 15.84 8.70
CA ASP A 207 -4.64 17.01 9.58
C ASP A 207 -3.80 18.15 8.98
N HIS A 208 -3.28 17.99 7.75
CA HIS A 208 -2.43 18.97 7.10
C HIS A 208 -3.24 19.92 6.19
N PRO A 209 -3.00 21.25 6.28
CA PRO A 209 -3.78 22.25 5.56
C PRO A 209 -3.63 22.17 4.04
N GLU A 210 -2.49 21.70 3.53
CA GLU A 210 -2.29 21.50 2.09
C GLU A 210 -3.16 20.39 1.46
N PHE A 211 -3.81 19.56 2.28
CA PHE A 211 -4.74 18.51 1.85
C PHE A 211 -6.18 18.75 2.30
N ALA A 212 -6.44 19.85 3.03
CA ALA A 212 -7.79 20.25 3.39
C ALA A 212 -8.56 20.60 2.10
N VAL A 213 -9.67 19.92 1.88
CA VAL A 213 -10.45 19.85 0.63
C VAL A 213 -10.86 21.25 0.10
N ASP A 214 -10.88 22.26 0.95
CA ASP A 214 -11.25 23.64 0.61
C ASP A 214 -10.18 24.39 -0.21
N GLY A 215 -8.89 23.99 -0.13
CA GLY A 215 -7.80 24.65 -0.85
C GLY A 215 -7.68 24.26 -2.32
N LEU A 216 -8.19 23.08 -2.71
CA LEU A 216 -8.10 22.57 -4.08
C LEU A 216 -9.37 22.79 -4.91
N ALA A 217 -10.52 22.99 -4.27
CA ALA A 217 -11.78 23.28 -4.96
C ALA A 217 -11.75 24.61 -5.73
N ASN A 218 -10.91 25.56 -5.30
CA ASN A 218 -10.71 26.85 -5.98
C ASN A 218 -9.57 26.82 -7.02
N ALA A 219 -8.71 25.81 -7.01
CA ALA A 219 -7.71 25.59 -8.04
C ALA A 219 -8.34 24.72 -9.12
N ALA A 220 -9.13 25.37 -9.98
CA ALA A 220 -9.80 24.82 -11.16
C ALA A 220 -9.26 23.44 -11.60
N GLU A 221 -10.10 22.41 -11.44
CA GLU A 221 -10.01 21.13 -12.16
C GLU A 221 -10.18 21.34 -13.68
N SER A 222 -9.34 22.18 -14.30
CA SER A 222 -9.26 22.35 -15.75
C SER A 222 -8.13 21.53 -16.37
N LEU A 223 -7.35 20.80 -15.56
CA LEU A 223 -6.39 19.81 -16.05
C LEU A 223 -6.95 18.40 -15.86
N PRO A 224 -7.62 17.82 -16.88
CA PRO A 224 -8.06 16.44 -16.82
C PRO A 224 -6.83 15.53 -16.62
N PHE A 225 -6.85 14.76 -15.53
CA PHE A 225 -5.80 13.84 -15.08
C PHE A 225 -5.55 12.63 -16.01
N ALA A 226 -6.12 12.64 -17.20
CA ALA A 226 -5.79 11.77 -18.31
C ALA A 226 -5.57 12.63 -19.55
N ARG A 227 -4.30 12.88 -19.93
CA ARG A 227 -4.03 13.15 -21.34
C ARG A 227 -4.39 11.86 -22.07
N ALA A 228 -5.46 11.90 -22.88
CA ALA A 228 -5.52 11.00 -24.02
C ALA A 228 -4.19 11.19 -24.78
N ILE A 229 -3.49 10.09 -25.03
CA ILE A 229 -2.37 10.10 -25.97
C ILE A 229 -2.95 10.66 -27.27
N PRO A 230 -2.44 11.77 -27.82
CA PRO A 230 -2.84 12.19 -29.15
C PRO A 230 -2.46 11.04 -30.06
N SER A 231 -3.47 10.40 -30.65
CA SER A 231 -3.33 9.57 -31.82
C SER A 231 -2.32 10.21 -32.77
N TYR A 232 -1.47 9.38 -33.38
CA TYR A 232 -0.62 9.77 -34.50
C TYR A 232 -1.37 10.77 -35.38
N THR A 233 -0.80 11.96 -35.53
CA THR A 233 -1.25 12.94 -36.52
C THR A 233 -1.26 12.27 -37.89
N ALA A 234 -2.44 12.12 -38.45
CA ALA A 234 -2.66 12.15 -39.87
C ALA A 234 -3.72 13.22 -40.12
N ASP A 235 -3.28 14.33 -40.70
CA ASP A 235 -3.98 15.39 -41.42
C ASP A 235 -5.52 15.50 -41.34
N GLY A 236 -5.96 16.75 -41.14
CA GLY A 236 -7.01 17.31 -42.00
C GLY A 236 -8.30 17.77 -41.33
N SER A 237 -8.54 19.08 -41.47
CA SER A 237 -9.82 19.80 -41.59
C SER A 237 -10.78 19.92 -40.39
N ASP A 238 -11.01 21.20 -40.05
CA ASP A 238 -12.28 21.89 -39.70
C ASP A 238 -13.42 21.11 -39.05
N TYR A 239 -13.90 21.60 -37.90
CA TYR A 239 -15.25 22.15 -37.70
C TYR A 239 -15.38 22.64 -36.24
N ILE A 240 -15.63 23.94 -36.07
CA ILE A 240 -15.94 24.57 -34.78
C ILE A 240 -17.43 24.35 -34.50
N ILE A 241 -17.78 23.71 -33.38
CA ILE A 241 -19.17 23.66 -32.89
C ILE A 241 -19.28 24.59 -31.68
N HIS A 242 -19.99 25.70 -31.87
CA HIS A 242 -20.56 26.51 -30.79
C HIS A 242 -21.73 25.76 -30.17
N VAL A 243 -21.72 25.58 -28.85
CA VAL A 243 -22.91 25.13 -28.11
C VAL A 243 -23.43 26.31 -27.29
N ASP A 244 -24.56 26.83 -27.75
CA ASP A 244 -25.33 27.90 -27.13
C ASP A 244 -26.19 27.29 -26.00
N VAL A 245 -26.02 27.74 -24.77
CA VAL A 245 -26.82 27.29 -23.62
C VAL A 245 -27.99 28.26 -23.44
N GLN A 246 -29.08 27.99 -24.17
CA GLN A 246 -30.33 28.72 -23.95
C GLN A 246 -31.17 28.04 -22.86
N LYS A 247 -31.25 28.77 -21.76
CA LYS A 247 -32.16 28.64 -20.61
C LYS A 247 -33.63 28.68 -21.08
N ASN A 248 -34.50 27.84 -20.50
CA ASN A 248 -35.94 28.06 -20.19
C ASN A 248 -36.49 26.69 -19.68
N ALA A 249 -36.86 26.47 -18.42
CA ALA A 249 -37.99 27.04 -17.68
C ALA A 249 -39.32 26.96 -18.47
N ALA A 250 -40.13 25.92 -18.19
CA ALA A 250 -41.53 26.03 -17.76
C ALA A 250 -42.20 24.64 -17.69
N GLU A 251 -43.06 24.52 -16.68
CA GLU A 251 -43.93 23.38 -16.35
C GLU A 251 -45.16 23.26 -17.27
N ILE A 252 -45.84 22.11 -17.12
CA ILE A 252 -47.17 21.66 -17.61
C ILE A 252 -47.19 21.00 -18.98
#